data_AF-A0A1H8W4J9-F1
#
_entry.id   AF-A0A1H8W4J9-F1
#
_cell.length_a   1.000
_cell.length_b   1.000
_cell.length_c   1.000
_cell.angle_alpha   90.00
_cell.angle_beta   90.00
_cell.angle_gamma   90.00
#
_symmetry.space_group_name_H-M   'P 1'
#
loop_
_entity.id
_entity.type
_entity.pdbx_description
1 polymer ?
#
loop_
_entity_poly.entity_id
_entity_poly.type
_entity_poly.pdbx_seq_one_letter_code
_entity_poly.pdbx_strand_id
1 'polypeptide(L)' 'MADIVQDPRLSDQDLPAHLQTFNGFSKLILFAILHIALVLGCLALAFLGNAPVVATLLGVGGTVVLLAVFAITN' A
#
# COMPACT_ATOMS: atom_id res chain seq x y z
N MET A 1 26.83 30.66 11.26
CA MET A 1 26.11 29.44 11.69
C MET A 1 25.64 28.70 10.43
N ALA A 2 26.58 28.14 9.68
CA ALA A 2 26.34 27.44 8.41
C ALA A 2 27.30 26.25 8.22
N ASP A 3 27.87 25.72 9.32
CA ASP A 3 28.85 24.63 9.30
C ASP A 3 28.24 23.25 9.59
N ILE A 4 26.93 23.18 9.84
CA ILE A 4 26.22 21.90 10.07
C ILE A 4 25.70 21.24 8.78
N VAL A 5 25.88 21.89 7.62
CA VAL A 5 25.22 21.50 6.37
C VAL A 5 26.06 20.52 5.53
N GLN A 6 27.32 20.28 5.88
CA GLN A 6 28.24 19.52 5.02
C GLN A 6 29.13 18.56 5.81
N ASP A 7 28.53 17.78 6.72
CA ASP A 7 29.20 16.60 7.27
C ASP A 7 28.80 15.39 6.41
N PRO A 8 29.63 14.96 5.43
CA PRO A 8 29.31 13.83 4.55
C PRO A 8 28.96 12.55 5.32
N ARG A 9 29.46 12.40 6.56
CA ARG A 9 29.15 11.25 7.41
C ARG A 9 27.71 11.22 7.93
N LEU A 10 27.07 12.39 8.13
CA LEU A 10 25.64 12.49 8.47
C LEU A 10 24.78 12.21 7.22
N SER A 11 25.15 12.79 6.07
CA SER A 11 24.46 12.55 4.80
C SER A 11 24.44 11.06 4.40
N ASP A 12 25.57 10.35 4.57
CA ASP A 12 25.67 8.91 4.28
C ASP A 12 24.89 8.02 5.27
N GLN A 13 24.60 8.51 6.48
CA GLN A 13 23.89 7.78 7.52
C GLN A 13 22.38 8.07 7.53
N ASP A 14 21.98 9.27 7.12
CA ASP A 14 20.58 9.66 6.94
C ASP A 14 19.96 9.05 5.67
N LEU A 15 20.77 8.82 4.62
CA LEU A 15 20.32 8.22 3.37
C LEU A 15 19.73 6.79 3.53
N PRO A 16 20.37 5.82 4.22
CA PRO A 16 19.79 4.49 4.43
C PRO A 16 18.54 4.53 5.33
N ALA A 17 18.47 5.42 6.32
CA ALA A 17 17.28 5.61 7.16
C ALA A 17 16.10 6.18 6.36
N HIS A 18 16.35 7.14 5.47
CA HIS A 18 15.36 7.64 4.53
C HIS A 18 14.87 6.56 3.55
N LEU A 19 15.78 5.75 3.01
CA LEU A 19 15.43 4.64 2.11
C LEU A 19 14.59 3.57 2.79
N GLN A 20 14.90 3.22 4.05
CA GLN A 20 14.12 2.25 4.82
C GLN A 20 12.68 2.73 5.04
N THR A 21 12.51 4.01 5.36
CA THR A 21 11.19 4.62 5.57
C THR A 21 10.40 4.70 4.25
N PHE A 22 11.07 5.09 3.16
CA PHE A 22 10.45 5.14 1.82
C PHE A 22 9.99 3.77 1.33
N ASN A 23 10.74 2.71 1.63
CA ASN A 23 10.37 1.36 1.23
C ASN A 23 9.09 0.88 1.95
N GLY A 24 8.99 1.14 3.26
CA GLY A 24 7.76 0.87 4.02
C GLY A 24 6.56 1.68 3.50
N PHE A 25 6.77 2.97 3.22
CA PHE A 25 5.72 3.84 2.69
C PHE A 25 5.26 3.43 1.29
N SER A 26 6.19 3.08 0.39
CA SER A 26 5.86 2.58 -0.95
C SER A 26 5.04 1.29 -0.90
N LYS A 27 5.35 0.35 0.00
CA LYS A 27 4.53 -0.85 0.20
C LYS A 27 3.11 -0.51 0.65
N LEU A 28 2.94 0.44 1.57
CA LEU A 28 1.63 0.89 2.04
C LEU A 28 0.83 1.57 0.91
N ILE A 29 1.47 2.39 0.09
CA ILE A 29 0.82 3.01 -1.08
C ILE A 29 0.37 1.94 -2.07
N LEU A 30 1.23 0.96 -2.37
CA LEU A 30 0.89 -0.10 -3.32
C LEU A 30 -0.29 -0.93 -2.82
N PHE A 31 -0.32 -1.25 -1.52
CA PHE A 31 -1.48 -1.86 -0.87
C PHE A 31 -2.74 -0.99 -0.99
N ALA A 32 -2.64 0.30 -0.71
CA ALA A 32 -3.77 1.23 -0.77
C ALA A 32 -4.35 1.32 -2.19
N ILE A 33 -3.51 1.44 -3.22
CA ILE A 33 -3.97 1.50 -4.62
C ILE A 33 -4.66 0.19 -5.01
N LEU A 34 -4.05 -0.96 -4.68
CA LEU A 34 -4.62 -2.26 -5.00
C LEU A 34 -5.95 -2.51 -4.27
N HIS A 35 -6.05 -2.05 -3.02
CA HIS A 35 -7.28 -2.11 -2.24
C HIS A 35 -8.38 -1.21 -2.81
N ILE A 36 -8.05 0.02 -3.21
CA ILE A 36 -8.99 0.94 -3.87
C ILE A 36 -9.48 0.35 -5.20
N ALA A 37 -8.57 -0.21 -6.01
CA ALA A 37 -8.92 -0.86 -7.27
C ALA A 37 -9.85 -2.07 -7.07
N LEU A 38 -9.62 -2.87 -6.03
CA LEU A 38 -10.51 -3.96 -5.67
C LEU A 38 -11.91 -3.47 -5.27
N VAL A 39 -12.00 -2.43 -4.43
CA VAL A 39 -13.28 -1.85 -4.01
C VAL A 39 -14.04 -1.30 -5.23
N LEU A 40 -13.36 -0.58 -6.12
CA LEU A 40 -13.94 -0.07 -7.37
C LEU A 40 -14.42 -1.22 -8.27
N GLY A 41 -13.65 -2.29 -8.41
CA GLY A 41 -14.05 -3.50 -9.14
C GLY A 41 -15.28 -4.16 -8.52
N CYS A 42 -15.30 -4.32 -7.21
CA CYS A 42 -16.43 -4.87 -6.47
C CYS A 42 -17.71 -4.03 -6.65
N LEU A 43 -17.58 -2.70 -6.59
CA LEU A 43 -18.68 -1.76 -6.84
C LEU A 43 -19.19 -1.88 -8.29
N ALA A 44 -18.28 -1.97 -9.27
CA ALA A 44 -18.62 -2.15 -10.67
C ALA A 44 -19.36 -3.48 -10.93
N LEU A 45 -18.90 -4.58 -10.32
CA LEU A 45 -19.58 -5.88 -10.39
C LEU A 45 -20.96 -5.88 -9.70
N ALA A 46 -21.11 -5.15 -8.59
CA ALA A 46 -22.40 -4.99 -7.92
C ALA A 46 -23.43 -4.28 -8.81
N PHE A 47 -23.00 -3.25 -9.53
CA PHE A 47 -23.85 -2.53 -10.49
C PHE A 47 -24.11 -3.32 -11.78
N LEU A 48 -23.14 -4.08 -12.28
CA LEU A 48 -23.25 -4.78 -13.56
C LEU A 48 -24.04 -6.10 -13.47
N GLY A 49 -24.02 -6.79 -12.31
CA GLY A 49 -24.58 -8.14 -12.18
C GLY A 49 -25.95 -8.24 -11.49
N ASN A 50 -26.49 -7.19 -10.87
CA ASN A 50 -27.66 -7.25 -9.97
C ASN A 50 -27.56 -8.35 -8.87
N ALA A 51 -26.35 -8.79 -8.57
CA ALA A 51 -26.04 -9.89 -7.66
C ALA A 51 -25.14 -9.35 -6.52
N PRO A 52 -25.71 -8.59 -5.56
CA PRO A 52 -24.95 -7.96 -4.47
C PRO A 52 -24.21 -8.98 -3.60
N VAL A 53 -24.68 -10.23 -3.57
CA VAL A 53 -24.07 -11.34 -2.82
C VAL A 53 -22.73 -11.77 -3.45
N VAL A 54 -22.63 -11.82 -4.78
CA VAL A 54 -21.37 -12.20 -5.46
C VAL A 54 -20.35 -11.07 -5.34
N ALA A 55 -20.80 -9.82 -5.48
CA ALA A 55 -19.95 -8.66 -5.28
C ALA A 55 -19.39 -8.62 -3.84
N THR A 56 -20.23 -8.80 -2.83
CA THR A 56 -19.79 -8.81 -1.42
C THR A 56 -18.83 -9.96 -1.10
N LEU A 57 -19.07 -11.18 -1.62
CA LEU A 57 -18.12 -12.29 -1.47
C LEU A 57 -16.76 -12.01 -2.11
N LEU A 58 -16.73 -11.41 -3.30
CA LEU A 58 -15.50 -11.02 -3.98
C LEU A 58 -14.79 -9.84 -3.31
N GLY A 59 -15.54 -8.87 -2.80
CA GLY A 59 -15.00 -7.72 -2.07
C GLY A 59 -14.39 -8.14 -0.74
N VAL A 60 -15.14 -8.88 0.09
CA VAL A 60 -14.66 -9.38 1.38
C VAL A 60 -13.51 -10.37 1.18
N GLY A 61 -13.68 -11.33 0.27
CA GLY A 61 -12.63 -12.31 -0.05
C GLY A 61 -11.36 -11.65 -0.59
N GLY A 62 -11.51 -10.70 -1.52
CA GLY A 62 -10.39 -9.96 -2.08
C GLY A 62 -9.67 -9.10 -1.04
N THR A 63 -10.39 -8.42 -0.15
CA THR A 63 -9.78 -7.62 0.92
C THR A 63 -9.00 -8.52 1.89
N VAL A 64 -9.56 -9.69 2.25
CA VAL A 64 -8.86 -10.66 3.11
C VAL A 64 -7.59 -11.20 2.42
N VAL A 65 -7.64 -11.52 1.13
CA VAL A 65 -6.46 -11.95 0.35
C VAL A 65 -5.42 -10.83 0.29
N LEU A 66 -5.84 -9.59 0.04
CA LEU A 66 -4.92 -8.44 0.01
C LEU A 66 -4.24 -8.23 1.36
N LEU A 67 -5.01 -8.31 2.45
CA LEU A 67 -4.47 -8.20 3.81
C LEU A 67 -3.50 -9.34 4.12
N ALA A 68 -3.82 -10.57 3.71
CA ALA A 68 -2.94 -11.72 3.89
C ALA A 68 -1.63 -11.55 3.11
N VAL A 69 -1.69 -11.20 1.82
CA VAL A 69 -0.49 -10.95 0.99
C VAL A 69 0.36 -9.83 1.57
N PHE A 70 -0.27 -8.74 2.01
CA PHE A 70 0.43 -7.63 2.64
C PHE A 70 1.13 -8.05 3.94
N ALA A 71 0.46 -8.82 4.80
CA ALA A 71 1.02 -9.32 6.05
C ALA A 71 2.19 -10.29 5.84
N ILE A 72 2.19 -11.10 4.77
CA ILE A 72 3.29 -12.03 4.47
C ILE A 72 4.48 -11.28 3.84
N THR A 73 4.21 -10.20 3.10
CA THR A 73 5.24 -9.42 2.38
C THR A 73 5.91 -8.35 3.24
N ASN A 74 5.31 -8.00 4.39
CA ASN A 74 5.84 -7.03 5.35
C ASN A 74 6.74 -7.71 6.38
#